data_AF-A0A8K0U042-F1
#
_entry.id   AF-A0A8K0U042-F1
#
_cell.length_a   1.000
_cell.length_b   1.000
_cell.length_c   1.000
_cell.angle_alpha   90.00
_cell.angle_beta   90.00
_cell.angle_gamma   90.00
#
_symmetry.space_group_name_H-M   'P 1'
#
loop_
_entity.id
_entity.type
_entity.pdbx_description
1 polymer ?
#
loop_
_entity_poly.entity_id
_entity_poly.type
_entity_poly.pdbx_seq_one_letter_code
_entity_poly.pdbx_strand_id
1 'polypeptide(L)'
;MVVLDKYHDVEDGLTSLSEPGDAPPSYETIAGSGSSRRVGGLDEKSRSYSPGRHPPTSTSTGQPPAPQPPTPGPSSSWLSIFPFTSSRTSTQVRQTVLSLVRSTVLDPSSPNILASCSDACKSHSLDFSSLLQERSIENHTPIYWAIVNECHDVLPPLLGYSAPLTQGTVSEIKLACLASSNERLFQALRCRRGVFGELSVSLFGIGSSSGTDALILGSMPSDEVTIREGDGEGASFVADMRISMWQKRMRVGGRVNVEFIARGRIWSLTFFSAPWSGSSVATSNKAAGSWQVALCLLEHSPPTFIDSRLVFTLPPPPQPPSSVPDLISLSPSHSESSGSTSASTGTSGGNNNNNNNSNHHSSRSNKRPSPSTSKTTPKTNPPSPPSLQLRLKHTHRLAYRSPNVFLAALDAAYKASQRNTAGPGASPPRADQWSEEGVLYTNAILARLDGGACEEVMYDDTKYIGADGSLYARLEARLARPDATECVIC
;
A
#
# COMPACT_ATOMS: atom_id res chain seq x y z
N MET A 1 -18.60 -7.01 9.95
CA MET A 1 -17.23 -7.52 10.16
C MET A 1 -17.37 -9.01 10.39
N VAL A 2 -17.26 -9.80 9.31
CA VAL A 2 -17.35 -11.26 9.37
C VAL A 2 -15.97 -11.74 9.76
N VAL A 3 -15.85 -12.26 10.98
CA VAL A 3 -14.62 -12.88 11.49
C VAL A 3 -14.45 -14.20 10.75
N LEU A 4 -13.45 -14.27 9.88
CA LEU A 4 -12.97 -15.54 9.31
C LEU A 4 -11.92 -16.12 10.27
N ASP A 5 -12.39 -16.72 11.35
CA ASP A 5 -11.62 -17.71 12.10
C ASP A 5 -11.92 -19.08 11.49
N LYS A 6 -10.92 -19.69 10.84
CA LYS A 6 -10.99 -21.08 10.41
C LYS A 6 -9.65 -21.79 10.57
N TYR A 7 -9.55 -22.46 11.72
CA TYR A 7 -8.88 -23.74 12.02
C TYR A 7 -7.39 -23.94 11.66
N HIS A 8 -6.59 -24.11 12.71
CA HIS A 8 -5.70 -25.27 12.85
C HIS A 8 -5.53 -25.62 14.34
N ASP A 9 -6.41 -26.48 14.85
CA ASP A 9 -6.17 -27.23 16.09
C ASP A 9 -6.05 -28.72 15.72
N VAL A 10 -4.88 -29.28 16.03
CA VAL A 10 -4.69 -30.72 16.21
C VAL A 10 -4.37 -30.88 17.69
N GLU A 11 -5.37 -31.23 18.48
CA GLU A 11 -5.19 -31.63 19.87
C GLU A 11 -4.79 -33.11 19.95
N ASP A 12 -3.81 -33.40 20.80
CA ASP A 12 -3.66 -34.69 21.47
C ASP A 12 -3.45 -34.42 22.97
N GLY A 13 -4.39 -34.94 23.78
CA GLY A 13 -4.01 -35.73 24.95
C GLY A 13 -4.03 -35.09 26.35
N LEU A 14 -5.20 -35.22 27.00
CA LEU A 14 -5.40 -35.74 28.37
C LEU A 14 -4.74 -35.04 29.57
N THR A 15 -5.55 -34.43 30.45
CA THR A 15 -5.83 -34.96 31.81
C THR A 15 -7.00 -34.25 32.51
N SER A 16 -7.76 -35.06 33.23
CA SER A 16 -9.01 -34.78 33.95
C SER A 16 -8.85 -33.99 35.25
N LEU A 17 -9.86 -33.20 35.64
CA LEU A 17 -10.70 -33.49 36.83
C LEU A 17 -11.82 -32.44 36.99
N SER A 18 -12.95 -32.96 37.47
CA SER A 18 -14.32 -32.44 37.49
C SER A 18 -14.62 -31.29 38.45
N GLU A 19 -15.44 -30.34 38.01
CA GLU A 19 -16.20 -29.43 38.89
C GLU A 19 -17.70 -29.41 38.45
N PRO A 20 -18.67 -29.59 39.37
CA PRO A 20 -20.08 -29.70 39.01
C PRO A 20 -20.83 -28.37 39.18
N GLY A 21 -21.56 -27.99 38.13
CA GLY A 21 -22.87 -27.36 38.26
C GLY A 21 -22.93 -25.83 38.34
N ASP A 22 -23.15 -25.19 37.19
CA ASP A 22 -24.11 -24.09 37.12
C ASP A 22 -24.67 -24.00 35.70
N ALA A 23 -25.92 -24.48 35.52
CA ALA A 23 -26.62 -24.41 34.25
C ALA A 23 -27.47 -23.14 34.22
N PRO A 24 -27.34 -22.26 33.20
CA PRO A 24 -28.24 -21.12 33.07
C PRO A 24 -29.65 -21.58 32.69
N PRO A 25 -30.69 -20.84 33.09
CA PRO A 25 -32.08 -21.22 32.86
C PRO A 25 -32.43 -21.25 31.37
N SER A 26 -33.18 -22.28 30.99
CA SER A 26 -33.82 -22.44 29.69
C SER A 26 -34.86 -21.35 29.46
N TYR A 27 -34.70 -20.54 28.40
CA TYR A 27 -35.79 -19.70 27.91
C TYR A 27 -36.76 -20.52 27.07
N GLU A 28 -37.95 -20.69 27.62
CA GLU A 28 -39.12 -21.20 26.92
C GLU A 28 -39.57 -20.28 25.78
N THR A 29 -40.12 -20.97 24.80
CA THR A 29 -40.75 -20.52 23.57
C THR A 29 -41.99 -19.66 23.84
N ILE A 30 -42.06 -18.45 23.29
CA ILE A 30 -43.34 -17.74 23.15
C ILE A 30 -43.83 -17.92 21.72
N ALA A 31 -44.78 -18.84 21.56
CA ALA A 31 -45.71 -18.87 20.45
C ALA A 31 -46.90 -17.93 20.73
N GLY A 32 -47.33 -17.21 19.69
CA GLY A 32 -48.76 -17.07 19.36
C GLY A 32 -49.58 -15.92 19.96
N SER A 33 -49.79 -14.88 19.17
CA SER A 33 -51.10 -14.26 18.86
C SER A 33 -50.87 -13.19 17.77
N GLY A 34 -51.56 -13.14 16.64
CA GLY A 34 -52.86 -13.68 16.28
C GLY A 34 -53.82 -12.53 15.94
N SER A 35 -53.88 -12.10 14.68
CA SER A 35 -55.06 -11.49 14.01
C SER A 35 -54.69 -11.28 12.53
N SER A 36 -55.16 -12.06 11.54
CA SER A 36 -56.51 -12.41 11.07
C SER A 36 -57.17 -11.36 10.16
N ARG A 37 -57.64 -11.83 8.99
CA ARG A 37 -58.52 -11.25 7.93
C ARG A 37 -57.78 -10.49 6.81
N ARG A 38 -57.92 -10.76 5.49
CA ARG A 38 -58.83 -11.55 4.59
C ARG A 38 -58.00 -11.92 3.34
N VAL A 39 -57.99 -13.12 2.75
CA VAL A 39 -59.02 -13.89 1.99
C VAL A 39 -59.63 -13.19 0.77
N GLY A 40 -59.39 -13.78 -0.40
CA GLY A 40 -60.11 -13.62 -1.67
C GLY A 40 -59.15 -13.21 -2.80
N GLY A 41 -58.95 -13.93 -3.89
CA GLY A 41 -59.59 -15.10 -4.46
C GLY A 41 -59.20 -15.15 -5.95
N LEU A 42 -58.91 -16.35 -6.44
CA LEU A 42 -58.95 -16.85 -7.83
C LEU A 42 -59.14 -15.83 -8.97
N ASP A 43 -58.27 -15.87 -9.98
CA ASP A 43 -58.76 -16.30 -11.29
C ASP A 43 -57.66 -16.76 -12.26
N GLU A 44 -58.07 -17.75 -13.04
CA GLU A 44 -57.29 -18.59 -13.94
C GLU A 44 -57.77 -18.32 -15.36
N LYS A 45 -56.92 -17.84 -16.29
CA LYS A 45 -57.17 -18.06 -17.72
C LYS A 45 -56.00 -17.74 -18.68
N SER A 46 -55.73 -18.74 -19.51
CA SER A 46 -55.45 -18.70 -20.96
C SER A 46 -54.07 -18.32 -21.51
N ARG A 47 -53.41 -19.39 -21.96
CA ARG A 47 -52.58 -19.44 -23.19
C ARG A 47 -53.37 -18.92 -24.40
N SER A 48 -52.69 -18.13 -25.24
CA SER A 48 -53.11 -17.91 -26.63
C SER A 48 -51.97 -18.25 -27.58
N TYR A 49 -52.21 -19.34 -28.31
CA TYR A 49 -51.46 -19.86 -29.45
C TYR A 49 -51.92 -19.08 -30.69
N SER A 50 -51.00 -18.61 -31.54
CA SER A 50 -51.33 -18.09 -32.87
C SER A 50 -50.52 -18.83 -33.93
N PRO A 51 -51.17 -19.51 -34.89
CA PRO A 51 -50.54 -19.99 -36.12
C PRO A 51 -50.88 -19.06 -37.30
N GLY A 52 -49.94 -18.88 -38.23
CA GLY A 52 -50.20 -18.10 -39.46
C GLY A 52 -49.07 -18.16 -40.49
N ARG A 53 -49.13 -19.16 -41.38
CA ARG A 53 -48.49 -19.22 -42.71
C ARG A 53 -49.25 -18.29 -43.69
N HIS A 54 -48.67 -17.55 -44.66
CA HIS A 54 -48.21 -17.93 -46.02
C HIS A 54 -47.92 -16.64 -46.89
N PRO A 55 -47.37 -16.74 -48.14
CA PRO A 55 -46.56 -15.73 -48.89
C PRO A 55 -47.42 -14.96 -49.98
N PRO A 56 -46.95 -14.22 -51.05
CA PRO A 56 -45.78 -14.42 -51.96
C PRO A 56 -45.02 -13.18 -52.56
N THR A 57 -43.87 -13.50 -53.18
CA THR A 57 -43.22 -13.00 -54.43
C THR A 57 -43.19 -11.50 -54.79
N SER A 58 -41.98 -10.98 -55.05
CA SER A 58 -41.69 -10.04 -56.16
C SER A 58 -40.18 -9.97 -56.48
N THR A 59 -39.89 -10.22 -57.75
CA THR A 59 -38.63 -10.13 -58.47
C THR A 59 -38.23 -8.67 -58.71
N SER A 60 -36.96 -8.30 -58.51
CA SER A 60 -36.35 -7.22 -59.31
C SER A 60 -34.85 -7.41 -59.49
N THR A 61 -34.48 -7.25 -60.75
CA THR A 61 -33.16 -7.35 -61.36
C THR A 61 -32.46 -5.98 -61.26
N GLY A 62 -31.17 -5.92 -60.93
CA GLY A 62 -30.44 -4.65 -60.96
C GLY A 62 -28.97 -4.70 -60.54
N GLN A 63 -28.10 -5.01 -61.51
CA GLN A 63 -26.80 -4.39 -61.81
C GLN A 63 -25.67 -4.32 -60.74
N PRO A 64 -24.41 -4.75 -61.07
CA PRO A 64 -23.26 -4.62 -60.19
C PRO A 64 -22.51 -3.30 -60.39
N PRO A 65 -22.01 -2.64 -59.33
CA PRO A 65 -20.97 -1.62 -59.45
C PRO A 65 -19.56 -2.18 -59.21
N ALA A 66 -18.61 -1.52 -59.86
CA ALA A 66 -17.19 -1.81 -60.01
C ALA A 66 -16.37 -1.86 -58.69
N PRO A 67 -15.19 -2.51 -58.69
CA PRO A 67 -14.32 -2.62 -57.52
C PRO A 67 -13.68 -1.28 -57.14
N GLN A 68 -13.94 -0.82 -55.91
CA GLN A 68 -13.21 0.29 -55.30
C GLN A 68 -11.92 -0.21 -54.61
N PRO A 69 -10.85 0.60 -54.59
CA PRO A 69 -9.58 0.27 -53.95
C PRO A 69 -9.70 0.20 -52.41
N PRO A 70 -8.86 -0.61 -51.74
CA PRO A 70 -8.96 -0.85 -50.30
C PRO A 70 -8.68 0.43 -49.51
N THR A 71 -9.73 0.97 -48.90
CA THR A 71 -9.61 1.99 -47.85
C THR A 71 -9.11 1.31 -46.56
N PRO A 72 -8.22 1.95 -45.79
CA PRO A 72 -7.70 1.40 -44.54
C PRO A 72 -8.88 1.15 -43.59
N GLY A 73 -9.12 -0.12 -43.29
CA GLY A 73 -10.31 -0.56 -42.57
C GLY A 73 -10.39 0.07 -41.17
N PRO A 74 -11.59 0.50 -40.73
CA PRO A 74 -11.82 0.87 -39.34
C PRO A 74 -11.49 -0.33 -38.46
N SER A 75 -10.70 -0.10 -37.42
CA SER A 75 -10.29 -1.10 -36.43
C SER A 75 -11.49 -1.94 -36.02
N SER A 76 -11.34 -3.26 -36.10
CA SER A 76 -12.34 -4.25 -35.69
C SER A 76 -12.73 -4.05 -34.22
N SER A 77 -13.76 -3.24 -33.99
CA SER A 77 -14.39 -3.06 -32.69
C SER A 77 -15.06 -4.37 -32.31
N TRP A 78 -14.37 -5.17 -31.51
CA TRP A 78 -14.88 -6.30 -30.72
C TRP A 78 -16.18 -6.01 -29.95
N LEU A 79 -16.60 -4.74 -29.88
CA LEU A 79 -17.87 -4.28 -29.32
C LEU A 79 -19.13 -4.71 -30.08
N SER A 80 -19.02 -5.23 -31.31
CA SER A 80 -20.21 -5.77 -32.03
C SER A 80 -20.68 -7.14 -31.53
N ILE A 81 -19.92 -7.81 -30.64
CA ILE A 81 -20.32 -9.09 -30.03
C ILE A 81 -21.33 -8.89 -28.89
N PHE A 82 -21.40 -7.69 -28.31
CA PHE A 82 -22.38 -7.37 -27.28
C PHE A 82 -23.57 -6.65 -27.93
N PRO A 83 -24.82 -7.13 -27.74
CA PRO A 83 -26.01 -6.53 -28.34
C PRO A 83 -26.36 -5.23 -27.59
N PHE A 84 -25.62 -4.17 -27.86
CA PHE A 84 -25.93 -2.82 -27.43
C PHE A 84 -26.94 -2.21 -28.42
N THR A 85 -28.18 -2.70 -28.38
CA THR A 85 -29.30 -2.10 -29.13
C THR A 85 -29.55 -0.68 -28.60
N SER A 86 -29.79 0.27 -29.49
CA SER A 86 -29.83 1.73 -29.28
C SER A 86 -30.87 2.28 -28.28
N SER A 87 -31.58 1.45 -27.52
CA SER A 87 -32.57 1.89 -26.51
C SER A 87 -32.24 1.50 -25.06
N ARG A 88 -30.98 1.16 -24.74
CA ARG A 88 -30.62 0.85 -23.34
C ARG A 88 -30.63 2.12 -22.49
N THR A 89 -31.27 2.02 -21.33
CA THR A 89 -31.23 3.09 -20.33
C THR A 89 -29.83 3.21 -19.74
N SER A 90 -29.42 4.40 -19.31
CA SER A 90 -28.14 4.64 -18.63
C SER A 90 -27.92 3.71 -17.43
N THR A 91 -29.00 3.33 -16.74
CA THR A 91 -29.00 2.34 -15.66
C THR A 91 -28.52 0.96 -16.10
N GLN A 92 -28.97 0.47 -17.26
CA GLN A 92 -28.53 -0.84 -17.80
C GLN A 92 -27.06 -0.81 -18.16
N VAL A 93 -26.58 0.30 -18.74
CA VAL A 93 -25.16 0.48 -19.08
C VAL A 93 -24.32 0.49 -17.82
N ARG A 94 -24.72 1.27 -16.80
CA ARG A 94 -24.04 1.28 -15.49
C ARG A 94 -23.93 -0.13 -14.90
N GLN A 95 -25.01 -0.89 -14.84
CA GLN A 95 -24.99 -2.24 -14.28
C GLN A 95 -24.09 -3.19 -15.08
N THR A 96 -24.11 -3.07 -16.41
CA THR A 96 -23.24 -3.86 -17.30
C THR A 96 -21.77 -3.54 -17.04
N VAL A 97 -21.42 -2.25 -16.97
CA VAL A 97 -20.06 -1.79 -16.69
C VAL A 97 -19.58 -2.29 -15.33
N LEU A 98 -20.38 -2.13 -14.27
CA LEU A 98 -20.01 -2.63 -12.93
C LEU A 98 -19.80 -4.15 -12.91
N SER A 99 -20.63 -4.91 -13.63
CA SER A 99 -20.46 -6.37 -13.76
C SER A 99 -19.17 -6.74 -14.48
N LEU A 100 -18.81 -6.02 -15.55
CA LEU A 100 -17.58 -6.25 -16.31
C LEU A 100 -16.34 -5.88 -15.49
N VAL A 101 -16.37 -4.74 -14.80
CA VAL A 101 -15.31 -4.31 -13.88
C VAL A 101 -15.12 -5.35 -12.77
N ARG A 102 -16.23 -5.83 -12.16
CA ARG A 102 -16.17 -6.92 -11.17
C ARG A 102 -15.51 -8.16 -11.74
N SER A 103 -15.91 -8.60 -12.92
CA SER A 103 -15.29 -9.76 -13.58
C SER A 103 -13.81 -9.55 -13.83
N THR A 104 -13.40 -8.35 -14.26
CA THR A 104 -12.00 -8.04 -14.59
C THR A 104 -11.09 -8.06 -13.35
N VAL A 105 -11.62 -7.67 -12.18
CA VAL A 105 -10.87 -7.64 -10.92
C VAL A 105 -10.83 -9.01 -10.22
N LEU A 106 -11.83 -9.86 -10.46
CA LEU A 106 -11.84 -11.24 -9.96
C LEU A 106 -11.09 -12.20 -10.88
N ASP A 107 -11.07 -11.92 -12.19
CA ASP A 107 -10.39 -12.70 -13.21
C ASP A 107 -9.72 -11.73 -14.22
N PRO A 108 -8.42 -11.42 -14.05
CA PRO A 108 -7.70 -10.42 -14.84
C PRO A 108 -7.33 -10.89 -16.26
N SER A 109 -8.19 -11.65 -16.92
CA SER A 109 -7.98 -12.21 -18.26
C SER A 109 -7.91 -11.18 -19.39
N SER A 110 -8.39 -9.94 -19.19
CA SER A 110 -8.53 -8.96 -20.28
C SER A 110 -8.48 -7.50 -19.78
N PRO A 111 -7.28 -6.89 -19.63
CA PRO A 111 -7.14 -5.52 -19.12
C PRO A 111 -7.79 -4.45 -20.03
N ASN A 112 -7.96 -4.75 -21.32
CA ASN A 112 -8.57 -3.84 -22.31
C ASN A 112 -10.07 -3.57 -22.07
N ILE A 113 -10.73 -4.35 -21.22
CA ILE A 113 -12.16 -4.18 -20.88
C ILE A 113 -12.41 -2.80 -20.26
N LEU A 114 -11.47 -2.27 -19.47
CA LEU A 114 -11.64 -0.96 -18.81
C LEU A 114 -11.73 0.20 -19.82
N ALA A 115 -10.95 0.15 -20.91
CA ALA A 115 -11.01 1.16 -21.97
C ALA A 115 -12.39 1.15 -22.65
N SER A 116 -12.90 -0.04 -22.98
CA SER A 116 -14.25 -0.17 -23.54
C SER A 116 -15.36 0.24 -22.58
N CYS A 117 -15.21 -0.04 -21.28
CA CYS A 117 -16.14 0.44 -20.26
C CYS A 117 -16.13 1.98 -20.19
N SER A 118 -14.95 2.61 -20.27
CA SER A 118 -14.82 4.07 -20.28
C SER A 118 -15.54 4.68 -21.48
N ASP A 119 -15.33 4.14 -22.68
CA ASP A 119 -15.97 4.67 -23.89
C ASP A 119 -17.49 4.46 -23.89
N ALA A 120 -17.95 3.29 -23.42
CA ALA A 120 -19.38 3.05 -23.21
C ALA A 120 -19.99 4.05 -22.20
N CYS A 121 -19.30 4.35 -21.10
CA CYS A 121 -19.77 5.36 -20.14
C CYS A 121 -19.88 6.75 -20.79
N LYS A 122 -18.87 7.17 -21.57
CA LYS A 122 -18.88 8.46 -22.28
C LYS A 122 -20.07 8.56 -23.24
N SER A 123 -20.36 7.53 -24.02
CA SER A 123 -21.49 7.50 -24.96
C SER A 123 -22.85 7.62 -24.27
N HIS A 124 -22.94 7.29 -22.99
CA HIS A 124 -24.17 7.33 -22.19
C HIS A 124 -24.15 8.40 -21.10
N SER A 125 -23.22 9.36 -21.17
CA SER A 125 -23.07 10.45 -20.19
C SER A 125 -22.93 9.98 -18.74
N LEU A 126 -22.29 8.83 -18.53
CA LEU A 126 -21.93 8.31 -17.22
C LEU A 126 -20.50 8.72 -16.86
N ASP A 127 -20.28 9.10 -15.61
CA ASP A 127 -18.94 9.34 -15.09
C ASP A 127 -18.29 8.02 -14.66
N PHE A 128 -17.40 7.50 -15.51
CA PHE A 128 -16.68 6.25 -15.24
C PHE A 128 -15.80 6.35 -13.99
N SER A 129 -15.23 7.53 -13.70
CA SER A 129 -14.38 7.73 -12.52
C SER A 129 -15.19 7.54 -11.24
N SER A 130 -16.37 8.15 -11.16
CA SER A 130 -17.30 7.92 -10.05
C SER A 130 -17.68 6.45 -9.90
N LEU A 131 -18.00 5.75 -11.00
CA LEU A 131 -18.39 4.32 -10.96
C LEU A 131 -17.28 3.41 -10.41
N LEU A 132 -16.02 3.63 -10.78
CA LEU A 132 -14.90 2.84 -10.28
C LEU A 132 -14.59 3.07 -8.79
N GLN A 133 -15.09 4.17 -8.23
CA GLN A 133 -14.95 4.53 -6.83
C GLN A 133 -16.17 4.11 -5.98
N GLU A 134 -17.21 3.56 -6.61
CA GLU A 134 -18.37 3.00 -5.90
C GLU A 134 -18.01 1.67 -5.22
N ARG A 135 -18.57 1.46 -4.03
CA ARG A 135 -18.47 0.23 -3.24
C ARG A 135 -19.35 -0.91 -3.81
N SER A 136 -19.08 -1.27 -5.05
CA SER A 136 -19.93 -2.14 -5.87
C SER A 136 -19.68 -3.65 -5.71
N ILE A 137 -18.57 -4.04 -5.07
CA ILE A 137 -18.19 -5.45 -4.88
C ILE A 137 -18.07 -5.71 -3.38
N GLU A 138 -19.07 -6.36 -2.79
CA GLU A 138 -19.06 -6.75 -1.37
C GLU A 138 -18.80 -5.57 -0.41
N ASN A 139 -19.40 -4.41 -0.72
CA ASN A 139 -19.21 -3.14 0.00
C ASN A 139 -17.79 -2.54 -0.07
N HIS A 140 -16.95 -3.01 -1.00
CA HIS A 140 -15.64 -2.44 -1.31
C HIS A 140 -15.57 -1.96 -2.76
N THR A 141 -14.56 -1.12 -3.04
CA THR A 141 -14.34 -0.62 -4.40
C THR A 141 -13.67 -1.69 -5.28
N PRO A 142 -13.82 -1.62 -6.61
CA PRO A 142 -12.99 -2.40 -7.53
C PRO A 142 -11.48 -2.26 -7.28
N ILE A 143 -11.03 -1.08 -6.84
CA ILE A 143 -9.60 -0.83 -6.56
C ILE A 143 -9.14 -1.62 -5.33
N TYR A 144 -9.96 -1.69 -4.29
CA TYR A 144 -9.69 -2.52 -3.12
C TYR A 144 -9.46 -3.98 -3.53
N TRP A 145 -10.38 -4.56 -4.31
CA TRP A 145 -10.28 -5.96 -4.73
C TRP A 145 -9.10 -6.20 -5.68
N ALA A 146 -8.75 -5.24 -6.54
CA ALA A 146 -7.57 -5.36 -7.41
C ALA A 146 -6.28 -5.45 -6.61
N ILE A 147 -6.19 -4.75 -5.47
CA ILE A 147 -5.05 -4.82 -4.55
C ILE A 147 -5.05 -6.15 -3.79
N VAL A 148 -6.19 -6.55 -3.23
CA VAL A 148 -6.31 -7.79 -2.42
C VAL A 148 -6.04 -9.04 -3.27
N ASN A 149 -6.52 -9.06 -4.52
CA ASN A 149 -6.30 -10.16 -5.46
C ASN A 149 -4.97 -10.05 -6.22
N GLU A 150 -4.10 -9.11 -5.86
CA GLU A 150 -2.79 -8.90 -6.50
C GLU A 150 -2.85 -8.74 -8.04
N CYS A 151 -3.91 -8.10 -8.54
CA CYS A 151 -4.13 -7.86 -9.97
C CYS A 151 -3.28 -6.69 -10.48
N HIS A 152 -1.96 -6.85 -10.48
CA HIS A 152 -1.00 -5.79 -10.78
C HIS A 152 -1.14 -5.17 -12.17
N ASP A 153 -1.62 -5.91 -13.17
CA ASP A 153 -1.80 -5.40 -14.54
C ASP A 153 -3.06 -4.53 -14.69
N VAL A 154 -4.08 -4.81 -13.88
CA VAL A 154 -5.38 -4.10 -13.90
C VAL A 154 -5.33 -2.86 -13.01
N LEU A 155 -4.51 -2.86 -11.96
CA LEU A 155 -4.48 -1.79 -10.98
C LEU A 155 -4.05 -0.41 -11.55
N PRO A 156 -2.99 -0.27 -12.36
CA PRO A 156 -2.62 1.01 -12.97
C PRO A 156 -3.72 1.64 -13.85
N PRO A 157 -4.33 0.94 -14.83
CA PRO A 157 -5.41 1.54 -15.62
C PRO A 157 -6.63 1.86 -14.76
N LEU A 158 -6.96 1.03 -13.77
CA LEU A 158 -8.05 1.28 -12.85
C LEU A 158 -7.85 2.58 -12.06
N LEU A 159 -6.64 2.82 -11.53
CA LEU A 159 -6.27 4.06 -10.86
C LEU A 159 -6.27 5.27 -11.82
N GLY A 160 -5.82 5.06 -13.06
CA GLY A 160 -5.83 6.08 -14.11
C GLY A 160 -7.24 6.56 -14.47
N TYR A 161 -8.18 5.63 -14.66
CA TYR A 161 -9.58 5.95 -14.96
C TYR A 161 -10.36 6.48 -13.74
N SER A 162 -9.90 6.19 -12.52
CA SER A 162 -10.53 6.65 -11.27
C SER A 162 -10.03 8.03 -10.81
N ALA A 163 -9.12 8.67 -11.55
CA ALA A 163 -8.63 9.99 -11.20
C ALA A 163 -9.72 11.08 -11.40
N PRO A 164 -9.81 12.10 -10.51
CA PRO A 164 -9.16 12.21 -9.22
C PRO A 164 -9.80 11.28 -8.18
N LEU A 165 -8.97 10.73 -7.29
CA LEU A 165 -9.43 9.81 -6.26
C LEU A 165 -10.03 10.56 -5.07
N THR A 166 -11.19 10.11 -4.63
CA THR A 166 -11.83 10.61 -3.41
C THR A 166 -11.10 10.12 -2.17
N GLN A 167 -11.23 10.85 -1.06
CA GLN A 167 -10.65 10.44 0.22
C GLN A 167 -11.17 9.07 0.69
N GLY A 168 -12.43 8.73 0.38
CA GLY A 168 -13.00 7.42 0.67
C GLY A 168 -12.27 6.31 -0.07
N THR A 169 -12.01 6.49 -1.37
CA THR A 169 -11.25 5.54 -2.18
C THR A 169 -9.80 5.40 -1.70
N VAL A 170 -9.15 6.50 -1.32
CA VAL A 170 -7.80 6.46 -0.74
C VAL A 170 -7.78 5.65 0.56
N SER A 171 -8.79 5.85 1.41
CA SER A 171 -8.96 5.07 2.65
C SER A 171 -9.14 3.57 2.34
N GLU A 172 -9.92 3.21 1.31
CA GLU A 172 -10.08 1.82 0.85
C GLU A 172 -8.78 1.24 0.30
N ILE A 173 -7.98 2.01 -0.45
CA ILE A 173 -6.66 1.57 -0.93
C ILE A 173 -5.74 1.23 0.24
N LYS A 174 -5.73 2.06 1.30
CA LYS A 174 -4.97 1.77 2.52
C LYS A 174 -5.47 0.50 3.21
N LEU A 175 -6.79 0.36 3.34
CA LEU A 175 -7.40 -0.85 3.91
C LEU A 175 -7.01 -2.10 3.12
N ALA A 176 -7.00 -2.03 1.79
CA ALA A 176 -6.61 -3.14 0.93
C ALA A 176 -5.13 -3.53 1.12
N CYS A 177 -4.23 -2.53 1.15
CA CYS A 177 -2.80 -2.77 1.39
C CYS A 177 -2.55 -3.34 2.80
N LEU A 178 -3.35 -2.91 3.78
CA LEU A 178 -3.31 -3.45 5.14
C LEU A 178 -3.77 -4.91 5.18
N ALA A 179 -4.86 -5.24 4.47
CA ALA A 179 -5.41 -6.58 4.39
C ALA A 179 -4.44 -7.58 3.73
N SER A 180 -3.72 -7.15 2.69
CA SER A 180 -2.69 -7.99 2.05
C SER A 180 -1.32 -7.91 2.71
N SER A 181 -1.14 -7.02 3.71
CA SER A 181 0.16 -6.70 4.32
C SER A 181 1.27 -6.41 3.30
N ASN A 182 0.90 -5.89 2.12
CA ASN A 182 1.82 -5.67 1.00
C ASN A 182 2.47 -4.29 1.08
N GLU A 183 3.51 -4.19 1.92
CA GLU A 183 4.26 -2.94 2.12
C GLU A 183 4.90 -2.42 0.84
N ARG A 184 5.39 -3.30 -0.04
CA ARG A 184 6.02 -2.87 -1.31
C ARG A 184 5.02 -2.17 -2.21
N LEU A 185 3.81 -2.71 -2.33
CA LEU A 185 2.74 -2.09 -3.10
C LEU A 185 2.28 -0.78 -2.45
N PHE A 186 2.15 -0.76 -1.12
CA PHE A 186 1.82 0.46 -0.37
C PHE A 186 2.84 1.59 -0.66
N GLN A 187 4.13 1.30 -0.59
CA GLN A 187 5.18 2.26 -0.95
C GLN A 187 5.15 2.62 -2.44
N ALA A 188 4.92 1.67 -3.35
CA ALA A 188 4.84 1.96 -4.77
C ALA A 188 3.70 2.95 -5.09
N LEU A 189 2.53 2.74 -4.49
CA LEU A 189 1.36 3.61 -4.60
C LEU A 189 1.62 4.98 -3.95
N ARG A 190 2.32 5.03 -2.82
CA ARG A 190 2.65 6.29 -2.12
C ARG A 190 3.70 7.11 -2.86
N CYS A 191 4.76 6.47 -3.30
CA CYS A 191 5.93 7.09 -3.91
C CYS A 191 5.81 7.29 -5.42
N ARG A 192 4.74 6.80 -6.05
CA ARG A 192 4.55 6.77 -7.51
C ARG A 192 5.74 6.11 -8.22
N ARG A 193 6.19 4.96 -7.73
CA ARG A 193 7.31 4.23 -8.35
C ARG A 193 6.79 3.27 -9.43
N GLY A 194 7.59 3.10 -10.48
CA GLY A 194 7.32 2.16 -11.57
C GLY A 194 6.10 2.55 -12.40
N VAL A 195 5.20 1.59 -12.63
CA VAL A 195 3.99 1.75 -13.48
C VAL A 195 3.03 2.82 -12.94
N PHE A 196 3.15 3.20 -11.66
CA PHE A 196 2.34 4.25 -11.04
C PHE A 196 2.91 5.67 -11.20
N GLY A 197 4.12 5.82 -11.77
CA GLY A 197 4.79 7.11 -11.94
C GLY A 197 4.05 8.09 -12.84
N GLU A 198 3.34 7.57 -13.83
CA GLU A 198 2.58 8.36 -14.81
C GLU A 198 1.25 8.88 -14.25
N LEU A 199 0.79 8.35 -13.11
CA LEU A 199 -0.42 8.82 -12.46
C LEU A 199 -0.16 10.22 -11.89
N SER A 200 -0.86 11.23 -12.41
CA SER A 200 -0.70 12.63 -11.96
C SER A 200 -1.22 12.88 -10.53
N VAL A 201 -1.95 11.92 -9.94
CA VAL A 201 -2.67 12.06 -8.66
C VAL A 201 -1.80 11.66 -7.47
N SER A 202 -1.71 12.54 -6.47
CA SER A 202 -1.01 12.25 -5.21
C SER A 202 -1.98 11.50 -4.30
N LEU A 203 -1.84 10.18 -4.23
CA LEU A 203 -2.79 9.30 -3.56
C LEU A 203 -3.02 9.64 -2.08
N PHE A 204 -1.96 9.99 -1.35
CA PHE A 204 -2.06 10.08 0.11
C PHE A 204 -2.07 11.48 0.70
N GLY A 205 -2.01 12.55 -0.11
CA GLY A 205 -2.25 13.95 0.30
C GLY A 205 -1.33 14.56 1.38
N ILE A 206 -0.66 13.74 2.18
CA ILE A 206 0.14 14.13 3.36
C ILE A 206 1.58 14.48 2.93
N GLY A 207 2.00 13.95 1.78
CA GLY A 207 3.26 14.27 1.11
C GLY A 207 3.15 15.31 0.00
N SER A 208 1.96 15.87 -0.25
CA SER A 208 1.84 17.05 -1.11
C SER A 208 2.40 18.25 -0.37
N SER A 209 3.72 18.29 -0.36
CA SER A 209 4.50 19.52 -0.34
C SER A 209 3.67 20.54 -1.13
N SER A 210 3.33 21.67 -0.50
CA SER A 210 2.58 22.73 -1.18
C SER A 210 3.22 22.96 -2.55
N GLY A 211 2.48 23.41 -3.58
CA GLY A 211 3.10 23.70 -4.89
C GLY A 211 4.38 24.56 -4.76
N THR A 212 4.41 25.42 -3.73
CA THR A 212 5.59 26.18 -3.28
C THR A 212 6.78 25.31 -2.88
N ASP A 213 6.57 24.27 -2.06
CA ASP A 213 7.63 23.37 -1.62
C ASP A 213 8.21 22.59 -2.79
N ALA A 214 7.37 22.17 -3.75
CA ALA A 214 7.84 21.51 -4.97
C ALA A 214 8.71 22.44 -5.84
N LEU A 215 8.39 23.74 -5.88
CA LEU A 215 9.22 24.74 -6.57
C LEU A 215 10.59 24.94 -5.91
N ILE A 216 10.68 24.87 -4.57
CA ILE A 216 11.94 25.09 -3.83
C ILE A 216 12.76 23.80 -3.73
N LEU A 217 12.10 22.67 -3.46
CA LEU A 217 12.74 21.37 -3.28
C LEU A 217 13.11 20.74 -4.62
N GLY A 218 12.36 21.03 -5.69
CA GLY A 218 12.48 20.42 -7.00
C GLY A 218 11.82 19.03 -7.04
N SER A 219 12.23 18.20 -8.01
CA SER A 219 11.83 16.80 -8.05
C SER A 219 12.43 16.07 -6.84
N MET A 220 11.58 15.60 -5.93
CA MET A 220 12.02 14.89 -4.74
C MET A 220 12.16 13.40 -5.03
N PRO A 221 13.34 12.79 -4.79
CA PRO A 221 13.48 11.35 -4.79
C PRO A 221 12.58 10.74 -3.71
N SER A 222 12.01 9.57 -4.00
CA SER A 222 11.13 8.92 -3.03
C SER A 222 11.94 8.37 -1.85
N ASP A 223 11.36 8.47 -0.66
CA ASP A 223 11.86 7.81 0.53
C ASP A 223 11.88 6.28 0.34
N GLU A 224 12.84 5.61 0.96
CA GLU A 224 12.97 4.16 0.94
C GLU A 224 12.70 3.62 2.34
N VAL A 225 11.79 2.65 2.42
CA VAL A 225 11.44 1.98 3.68
C VAL A 225 11.50 0.49 3.44
N THR A 226 12.18 -0.22 4.34
CA THR A 226 12.25 -1.67 4.35
C THR A 226 11.84 -2.19 5.72
N ILE A 227 10.89 -3.12 5.73
CA ILE A 227 10.30 -3.68 6.94
C ILE A 227 10.81 -5.10 7.13
N ARG A 228 11.29 -5.38 8.34
CA ARG A 228 11.70 -6.72 8.80
C ARG A 228 10.85 -7.08 10.00
N GLU A 229 9.96 -8.03 9.84
CA GLU A 229 9.17 -8.56 10.96
C GLU A 229 9.97 -9.64 11.68
N GLY A 230 9.95 -9.66 13.01
CA GLY A 230 10.64 -10.68 13.79
C GLY A 230 9.83 -11.98 13.87
N ASP A 231 10.47 -13.13 13.74
CA ASP A 231 9.77 -14.43 13.81
C ASP A 231 9.39 -14.84 15.26
N GLY A 232 9.76 -14.04 16.25
CA GLY A 232 9.54 -14.33 17.67
C GLY A 232 8.11 -14.08 18.14
N GLU A 233 7.77 -14.72 19.27
CA GLU A 233 6.49 -14.58 19.99
C GLU A 233 6.16 -13.12 20.36
N GLY A 234 7.18 -12.27 20.49
CA GLY A 234 6.99 -10.83 20.55
C GLY A 234 6.72 -10.27 19.16
N ALA A 235 5.49 -9.81 18.91
CA ALA A 235 5.05 -9.06 17.73
C ALA A 235 5.91 -7.80 17.49
N SER A 236 7.13 -8.02 17.03
CA SER A 236 8.20 -7.05 16.88
C SER A 236 8.52 -6.84 15.41
N PHE A 237 8.98 -5.64 15.08
CA PHE A 237 9.39 -5.30 13.73
C PHE A 237 10.50 -4.25 13.76
N VAL A 238 11.24 -4.19 12.65
CA VAL A 238 12.24 -3.17 12.39
C VAL A 238 11.91 -2.50 11.06
N ALA A 239 11.78 -1.18 11.08
CA ALA A 239 11.65 -0.37 9.87
C ALA A 239 12.97 0.38 9.63
N ASP A 240 13.73 -0.06 8.64
CA ASP A 240 14.92 0.63 8.16
C ASP A 240 14.50 1.64 7.08
N MET A 241 14.81 2.93 7.30
CA MET A 241 14.34 4.05 6.50
C MET A 241 15.51 4.89 5.98
N ARG A 242 15.48 5.22 4.69
CA ARG A 242 16.31 6.26 4.09
C ARG A 242 15.39 7.38 3.59
N ILE A 243 15.44 8.51 4.29
CA ILE A 243 14.57 9.65 4.04
C ILE A 243 15.35 10.66 3.22
N SER A 244 14.96 10.81 1.96
CA SER A 244 15.77 11.56 1.00
C SER A 244 15.56 13.06 1.17
N MET A 245 16.65 13.82 1.03
CA MET A 245 16.68 15.29 1.22
C MET A 245 16.04 15.75 2.53
N TRP A 246 16.11 14.91 3.58
CA TRP A 246 15.40 15.13 4.83
C TRP A 246 15.69 16.51 5.42
N GLN A 247 16.95 16.93 5.45
CA GLN A 247 17.35 18.23 6.01
C GLN A 247 16.77 19.40 5.21
N LYS A 248 16.82 19.33 3.88
CA LYS A 248 16.23 20.35 3.00
C LYS A 248 14.73 20.44 3.20
N ARG A 249 14.04 19.30 3.30
CA ARG A 249 12.59 19.22 3.57
C ARG A 249 12.23 19.77 4.95
N MET A 250 13.01 19.46 5.98
CA MET A 250 12.82 20.01 7.32
C MET A 250 13.02 21.53 7.35
N ARG A 251 13.97 22.08 6.59
CA ARG A 251 14.20 23.54 6.52
C ARG A 251 13.13 24.29 5.74
N VAL A 252 12.73 23.74 4.59
CA VAL A 252 11.77 24.40 3.70
C VAL A 252 10.33 24.16 4.17
N GLY A 253 9.96 22.89 4.32
CA GLY A 253 8.60 22.46 4.64
C GLY A 253 8.34 22.21 6.13
N GLY A 254 9.37 22.29 6.99
CA GLY A 254 9.22 22.13 8.45
C GLY A 254 8.69 20.77 8.91
N ARG A 255 8.50 19.82 7.98
CA ARG A 255 7.88 18.53 8.22
C ARG A 255 8.38 17.50 7.22
N VAL A 256 8.66 16.31 7.72
CA VAL A 256 8.93 15.12 6.91
C VAL A 256 8.12 13.96 7.47
N ASN A 257 7.36 13.28 6.61
CA ASN A 257 6.49 12.19 7.01
C ASN A 257 6.86 10.91 6.25
N VAL A 258 6.98 9.82 6.98
CA VAL A 258 7.20 8.47 6.47
C VAL A 258 6.04 7.60 6.96
N GLU A 259 5.41 6.87 6.05
CA GLU A 259 4.35 5.91 6.37
C GLU A 259 4.78 4.53 5.92
N PHE A 260 4.37 3.49 6.63
CA PHE A 260 4.67 2.09 6.30
C PHE A 260 3.71 1.13 6.98
N ILE A 261 3.58 -0.08 6.44
CA ILE A 261 2.80 -1.18 6.99
C ILE A 261 3.73 -2.15 7.72
N ALA A 262 3.40 -2.44 8.99
CA ALA A 262 4.07 -3.47 9.77
C ALA A 262 3.11 -4.05 10.80
N ARG A 263 3.12 -5.39 10.96
CA ARG A 263 2.28 -6.10 11.95
C ARG A 263 0.79 -5.76 11.85
N GLY A 264 0.26 -5.78 10.62
CA GLY A 264 -1.15 -5.50 10.33
C GLY A 264 -1.58 -4.09 10.76
N ARG A 265 -0.67 -3.13 10.75
CA ARG A 265 -0.93 -1.72 11.10
C ARG A 265 -0.22 -0.79 10.13
N ILE A 266 -0.84 0.35 9.86
CA ILE A 266 -0.25 1.43 9.09
C ILE A 266 0.30 2.46 10.08
N TRP A 267 1.61 2.63 10.05
CA TRP A 267 2.37 3.53 10.90
C TRP A 267 2.65 4.83 10.17
N SER A 268 2.76 5.92 10.93
CA SER A 268 3.18 7.23 10.46
C SER A 268 4.23 7.79 11.41
N LEU A 269 5.45 7.97 10.90
CA LEU A 269 6.56 8.61 11.59
C LEU A 269 6.77 10.00 10.99
N THR A 270 6.51 11.03 11.79
CA THR A 270 6.56 12.42 11.34
C THR A 270 7.63 13.19 12.10
N PHE A 271 8.62 13.70 11.38
CA PHE A 271 9.57 14.69 11.86
C PHE A 271 8.97 16.07 11.61
N PHE A 272 9.06 16.98 12.57
CA PHE A 272 8.56 18.34 12.39
C PHE A 272 9.29 19.35 13.26
N SER A 273 9.32 20.60 12.82
CA SER A 273 9.81 21.73 13.60
C SER A 273 8.68 22.26 14.47
N ALA A 274 8.85 22.23 15.79
CA ALA A 274 7.87 22.82 16.69
C ALA A 274 7.90 24.35 16.57
N PRO A 275 6.74 25.02 16.52
CA PRO A 275 6.71 26.49 16.53
C PRO A 275 7.39 27.01 17.81
N TRP A 276 8.15 28.08 17.68
CA TRP A 276 8.83 28.69 18.81
C TRP A 276 7.79 29.22 19.82
N SER A 277 7.76 28.65 21.03
CA SER A 277 7.02 29.23 22.14
C SER A 277 7.75 30.48 22.64
N GLY A 278 7.33 31.67 22.17
CA GLY A 278 7.97 32.96 22.41
C GLY A 278 7.98 33.49 23.86
N SER A 279 7.98 32.62 24.88
CA SER A 279 7.95 33.05 26.28
C SER A 279 9.33 33.39 26.86
N SER A 280 10.43 33.17 26.13
CA SER A 280 11.79 33.49 26.59
C SER A 280 12.38 34.66 25.80
N VAL A 281 11.86 35.86 26.04
CA VAL A 281 12.15 37.08 25.27
C VAL A 281 13.52 37.70 25.57
N ALA A 282 14.28 37.27 26.58
CA ALA A 282 15.32 38.17 27.11
C ALA A 282 16.78 37.95 26.66
N THR A 283 17.31 36.75 26.39
CA THR A 283 18.80 36.65 26.44
C THR A 283 19.55 35.62 25.58
N SER A 284 18.92 34.84 24.69
CA SER A 284 19.71 33.91 23.86
C SER A 284 19.33 33.94 22.40
N ASN A 285 20.32 34.23 21.54
CA ASN A 285 20.34 34.01 20.09
C ASN A 285 20.19 32.52 19.69
N LYS A 286 19.50 31.68 20.49
CA LYS A 286 19.27 30.29 20.15
C LYS A 286 18.19 30.21 19.07
N ALA A 287 18.72 29.97 17.88
CA ALA A 287 18.09 29.77 16.60
C ALA A 287 17.12 28.58 16.58
N ALA A 288 16.12 28.70 15.70
CA ALA A 288 15.23 27.64 15.19
C ALA A 288 14.40 26.84 16.23
N GLY A 289 13.14 26.58 15.90
CA GLY A 289 12.25 25.76 16.74
C GLY A 289 12.81 24.36 16.98
N SER A 290 12.54 23.78 18.15
CA SER A 290 12.95 22.43 18.51
C SER A 290 12.39 21.41 17.51
N TRP A 291 13.22 20.56 16.93
CA TRP A 291 12.71 19.47 16.11
C TRP A 291 12.13 18.36 16.98
N GLN A 292 11.02 17.77 16.53
CA GLN A 292 10.28 16.74 17.23
C GLN A 292 9.94 15.60 16.28
N VAL A 293 9.67 14.44 16.87
CA VAL A 293 9.22 13.24 16.17
C VAL A 293 7.88 12.81 16.77
N ALA A 294 6.92 12.50 15.90
CA ALA A 294 5.65 11.90 16.25
C ALA A 294 5.53 10.50 15.63
N LEU A 295 5.16 9.52 16.44
CA LEU A 295 4.75 8.20 15.97
C LEU A 295 3.25 8.02 16.18
N CYS A 296 2.52 7.72 15.11
CA CYS A 296 1.06 7.57 15.11
C CYS A 296 0.64 6.30 14.36
N LEU A 297 -0.56 5.80 14.68
CA LEU A 297 -1.29 4.86 13.82
C LEU A 297 -2.17 5.63 12.84
N LEU A 298 -2.36 5.09 11.64
CA LEU A 298 -3.31 5.62 10.65
C LEU A 298 -4.61 4.81 10.63
N GLU A 299 -5.56 5.29 9.83
CA GLU A 299 -6.87 4.67 9.63
C GLU A 299 -6.79 3.17 9.37
N HIS A 300 -7.80 2.43 9.84
CA HIS A 300 -7.92 0.97 9.80
C HIS A 300 -6.95 0.18 10.68
N SER A 301 -5.96 0.83 11.29
CA SER A 301 -5.03 0.16 12.19
C SER A 301 -5.66 -0.15 13.54
N PRO A 302 -5.63 -1.40 14.03
CA PRO A 302 -6.11 -1.72 15.36
C PRO A 302 -5.26 -1.06 16.46
N PRO A 303 -5.87 -0.57 17.56
CA PRO A 303 -5.14 -0.04 18.71
C PRO A 303 -4.07 -1.00 19.23
N THR A 304 -2.95 -0.46 19.73
CA THR A 304 -1.85 -1.28 20.26
C THR A 304 -1.03 -0.56 21.31
N PHE A 305 -0.45 -1.33 22.22
CA PHE A 305 0.71 -0.86 22.96
C PHE A 305 1.96 -0.96 22.08
N ILE A 306 2.93 -0.10 22.34
CA ILE A 306 4.21 -0.11 21.65
C ILE A 306 5.33 0.31 22.59
N ASP A 307 6.38 -0.50 22.62
CA ASP A 307 7.71 -0.08 23.11
C ASP A 307 8.61 0.00 21.88
N SER A 308 9.09 1.20 21.57
CA SER A 308 9.91 1.41 20.40
C SER A 308 11.07 2.36 20.65
N ARG A 309 12.11 2.22 19.85
CA ARG A 309 13.24 3.15 19.77
C ARG A 309 13.51 3.52 18.31
N LEU A 310 13.72 4.80 18.08
CA LEU A 310 14.21 5.33 16.83
C LEU A 310 15.72 5.50 16.95
N VAL A 311 16.46 4.83 16.08
CA VAL A 311 17.91 4.83 16.03
C VAL A 311 18.36 5.59 14.79
N PHE A 312 19.15 6.63 14.94
CA PHE A 312 19.80 7.29 13.80
C PHE A 312 21.13 6.59 13.53
N THR A 313 21.24 6.03 12.33
CA THR A 313 22.39 5.24 11.90
C THR A 313 23.28 6.06 10.99
N LEU A 314 24.58 5.76 10.99
CA LEU A 314 25.50 6.34 10.02
C LEU A 314 25.08 5.91 8.61
N PRO A 315 25.22 6.79 7.60
CA PRO A 315 25.05 6.40 6.22
C PRO A 315 25.99 5.23 5.91
N PRO A 316 25.58 4.27 5.06
CA PRO A 316 26.48 3.22 4.62
C PRO A 316 27.70 3.88 3.97
N PRO A 317 28.91 3.34 4.17
CA PRO A 317 30.09 3.85 3.49
C PRO A 317 29.81 3.87 1.98
N PRO A 318 30.28 4.89 1.25
CA PRO A 318 30.14 4.92 -0.21
C PRO A 318 30.65 3.58 -0.73
N GLN A 319 29.76 2.81 -1.35
CA GLN A 319 30.20 1.56 -1.95
C GLN A 319 31.28 1.95 -2.96
N PRO A 320 32.48 1.34 -2.92
CA PRO A 320 33.49 1.60 -3.94
C PRO A 320 32.79 1.39 -5.29
N PRO A 321 33.02 2.27 -6.28
CA PRO A 321 32.32 2.22 -7.56
C PRO A 321 32.38 0.78 -8.01
N SER A 322 31.23 0.08 -7.94
CA SER A 322 31.13 -1.35 -8.18
C SER A 322 31.84 -1.54 -9.49
N SER A 323 33.00 -2.22 -9.47
CA SER A 323 33.90 -2.36 -10.60
C SER A 323 33.01 -2.60 -11.80
N VAL A 324 32.94 -1.59 -12.68
CA VAL A 324 32.08 -1.62 -13.87
C VAL A 324 32.28 -3.01 -14.45
N PRO A 325 31.24 -3.85 -14.58
CA PRO A 325 31.43 -5.12 -15.24
C PRO A 325 32.10 -4.79 -16.56
N ASP A 326 33.28 -5.37 -16.80
CA ASP A 326 34.09 -5.23 -18.01
C ASP A 326 33.26 -5.69 -19.21
N LEU A 327 32.27 -4.88 -19.57
CA LEU A 327 31.50 -5.00 -20.78
C LEU A 327 32.31 -4.20 -21.78
N ILE A 328 32.83 -4.96 -22.75
CA ILE A 328 33.48 -4.51 -23.98
C ILE A 328 35.01 -4.37 -23.86
N SER A 329 35.69 -5.50 -23.57
CA SER A 329 36.90 -5.85 -24.34
C SER A 329 36.45 -6.37 -25.71
N LEU A 330 35.99 -5.46 -26.58
CA LEU A 330 35.94 -5.73 -28.01
C LEU A 330 37.37 -5.62 -28.52
N SER A 331 38.07 -6.76 -28.47
CA SER A 331 39.25 -6.94 -29.31
C SER A 331 38.79 -6.84 -30.78
N PRO A 332 39.37 -5.95 -31.60
CA PRO A 332 39.09 -5.93 -33.02
C PRO A 332 39.77 -7.14 -33.67
N SER A 333 39.00 -8.19 -33.95
CA SER A 333 39.43 -9.23 -34.89
C SER A 333 39.47 -8.63 -36.29
N HIS A 334 40.67 -8.30 -36.75
CA HIS A 334 40.96 -7.99 -38.15
C HIS A 334 40.74 -9.23 -39.03
N SER A 335 39.62 -9.26 -39.72
CA SER A 335 39.31 -10.13 -40.87
C SER A 335 38.00 -9.54 -41.45
N GLU A 336 37.84 -9.13 -42.69
CA GLU A 336 38.35 -9.64 -43.96
C GLU A 336 38.26 -8.55 -45.04
N SER A 337 39.13 -8.63 -46.05
CA SER A 337 38.80 -8.14 -47.40
C SER A 337 38.38 -9.33 -48.25
N SER A 338 37.60 -9.05 -49.31
CA SER A 338 37.13 -9.93 -50.38
C SER A 338 35.84 -10.74 -50.16
N GLY A 339 34.72 -10.03 -50.31
CA GLY A 339 33.73 -10.21 -51.38
C GLY A 339 33.22 -11.61 -51.74
N SER A 340 31.89 -11.78 -51.75
CA SER A 340 31.11 -12.04 -52.97
C SER A 340 29.63 -12.22 -52.68
N THR A 341 28.84 -11.69 -53.62
CA THR A 341 27.45 -11.98 -53.97
C THR A 341 26.94 -13.39 -53.66
N SER A 342 25.69 -13.51 -53.18
CA SER A 342 24.55 -14.04 -53.97
C SER A 342 23.30 -14.31 -53.10
N ALA A 343 22.15 -14.25 -53.77
CA ALA A 343 20.80 -14.41 -53.25
C ALA A 343 20.38 -15.87 -53.05
N SER A 344 19.44 -16.12 -52.14
CA SER A 344 18.27 -17.02 -52.27
C SER A 344 17.64 -17.27 -50.88
N THR A 345 16.34 -17.01 -50.67
CA THR A 345 15.19 -17.92 -50.81
C THR A 345 15.27 -19.18 -49.93
N GLY A 346 14.27 -19.37 -49.04
CA GLY A 346 13.80 -20.73 -48.71
C GLY A 346 13.64 -21.10 -47.23
N THR A 347 12.39 -21.01 -46.75
CA THR A 347 11.59 -22.08 -46.11
C THR A 347 12.16 -22.95 -44.96
N SER A 348 11.29 -23.06 -43.94
CA SER A 348 10.87 -24.30 -43.24
C SER A 348 11.75 -24.91 -42.14
N GLY A 349 11.17 -24.94 -40.92
CA GLY A 349 10.76 -26.19 -40.29
C GLY A 349 11.75 -26.93 -39.38
N GLY A 350 11.25 -27.34 -38.22
CA GLY A 350 11.66 -28.60 -37.60
C GLY A 350 12.22 -28.55 -36.18
N ASN A 351 11.39 -28.98 -35.22
CA ASN A 351 11.67 -29.98 -34.17
C ASN A 351 13.07 -30.11 -33.57
N ASN A 352 13.15 -30.11 -32.24
CA ASN A 352 13.40 -31.30 -31.39
C ASN A 352 13.52 -30.86 -29.92
N ASN A 353 12.76 -31.39 -28.96
CA ASN A 353 12.81 -32.72 -28.33
C ASN A 353 14.09 -33.03 -27.52
N ASN A 354 13.85 -33.54 -26.30
CA ASN A 354 14.75 -34.27 -25.39
C ASN A 354 15.80 -33.41 -24.64
N ASN A 355 16.21 -33.71 -23.41
CA ASN A 355 16.20 -34.99 -22.70
C ASN A 355 16.42 -34.81 -21.19
N ASN A 356 16.04 -35.86 -20.47
CA ASN A 356 16.39 -36.27 -19.11
C ASN A 356 17.80 -35.90 -18.62
N ASN A 357 17.97 -35.71 -17.30
CA ASN A 357 18.81 -36.65 -16.53
C ASN A 357 18.58 -36.62 -15.02
N SER A 358 18.09 -37.73 -14.51
CA SER A 358 18.30 -38.26 -13.16
C SER A 358 19.77 -38.68 -12.98
N ASN A 359 20.34 -38.49 -11.79
CA ASN A 359 21.35 -39.44 -11.32
C ASN A 359 21.50 -39.51 -9.80
N HIS A 360 21.34 -40.73 -9.32
CA HIS A 360 21.79 -41.28 -8.05
C HIS A 360 23.31 -41.46 -8.02
N HIS A 361 23.91 -41.32 -6.84
CA HIS A 361 25.06 -42.05 -6.27
C HIS A 361 25.69 -41.19 -5.16
N SER A 362 26.34 -41.69 -4.11
CA SER A 362 26.44 -42.99 -3.46
C SER A 362 27.18 -42.74 -2.15
N SER A 363 26.86 -43.56 -1.17
CA SER A 363 27.43 -43.66 0.17
C SER A 363 28.96 -43.76 0.14
N ARG A 364 29.65 -42.92 0.94
CA ARG A 364 31.04 -43.19 1.34
C ARG A 364 31.25 -42.77 2.80
N SER A 365 31.29 -43.79 3.65
CA SER A 365 31.69 -43.72 5.05
C SER A 365 33.17 -43.37 5.17
N ASN A 366 33.48 -42.27 5.86
CA ASN A 366 34.81 -42.02 6.40
C ASN A 366 34.69 -41.77 7.91
N LYS A 367 35.13 -42.75 8.69
CA LYS A 367 35.45 -42.61 10.11
C LYS A 367 36.58 -41.58 10.24
N ARG A 368 36.35 -40.52 11.02
CA ARG A 368 37.38 -39.60 11.50
C ARG A 368 37.22 -39.38 13.02
N PRO A 369 38.32 -39.06 13.72
CA PRO A 369 38.48 -39.28 15.15
C PRO A 369 37.86 -38.18 16.01
N SER A 370 37.70 -38.54 17.28
CA SER A 370 37.15 -37.84 18.43
C SER A 370 37.52 -36.35 18.57
N PRO A 371 36.61 -35.50 19.07
CA PRO A 371 36.86 -34.07 19.22
C PRO A 371 37.72 -33.77 20.44
N SER A 372 38.88 -33.15 20.21
CA SER A 372 39.61 -32.43 21.24
C SER A 372 38.83 -31.17 21.63
N THR A 373 38.60 -30.99 22.92
CA THR A 373 38.04 -29.78 23.56
C THR A 373 38.92 -28.56 23.29
N SER A 374 38.68 -27.88 22.17
CA SER A 374 39.26 -26.56 21.91
C SER A 374 38.51 -25.53 22.75
N LYS A 375 39.20 -24.95 23.74
CA LYS A 375 38.78 -23.74 24.45
C LYS A 375 38.39 -22.67 23.43
N THR A 376 37.10 -22.45 23.25
CA THR A 376 36.53 -21.33 22.50
C THR A 376 36.87 -20.05 23.26
N THR A 377 37.89 -19.36 22.81
CA THR A 377 38.17 -17.99 23.24
C THR A 377 36.94 -17.12 22.93
N PRO A 378 36.44 -16.32 23.88
CA PRO A 378 35.29 -15.47 23.65
C PRO A 378 35.60 -14.53 22.49
N LYS A 379 34.87 -14.68 21.39
CA LYS A 379 34.98 -13.84 20.20
C LYS A 379 34.42 -12.48 20.58
N THR A 380 35.30 -11.55 20.94
CA THR A 380 34.94 -10.18 21.29
C THR A 380 34.31 -9.53 20.07
N ASN A 381 32.99 -9.31 20.09
CA ASN A 381 32.32 -8.62 19.01
C ASN A 381 32.88 -7.19 18.92
N PRO A 382 33.17 -6.68 17.71
CA PRO A 382 33.62 -5.31 17.55
C PRO A 382 32.61 -4.35 18.18
N PRO A 383 33.06 -3.25 18.81
CA PRO A 383 32.16 -2.27 19.42
C PRO A 383 31.17 -1.76 18.37
N SER A 384 29.88 -1.78 18.69
CA SER A 384 28.85 -1.26 17.82
C SER A 384 29.12 0.23 17.52
N PRO A 385 28.97 0.68 16.28
CA PRO A 385 29.19 2.07 15.92
C PRO A 385 28.30 2.99 16.78
N PRO A 386 28.76 4.22 17.10
CA PRO A 386 27.97 5.16 17.88
C PRO A 386 26.66 5.46 17.15
N SER A 387 25.53 5.18 17.80
CA SER A 387 24.19 5.42 17.30
C SER A 387 23.46 6.38 18.23
N LEU A 388 22.69 7.32 17.67
CA LEU A 388 21.77 8.13 18.46
C LEU A 388 20.46 7.36 18.62
N GLN A 389 19.91 7.35 19.83
CA GLN A 389 18.69 6.62 20.13
C GLN A 389 17.67 7.54 20.80
N LEU A 390 16.45 7.51 20.29
CA LEU A 390 15.30 8.23 20.81
C LEU A 390 14.22 7.20 21.18
N ARG A 391 13.84 7.14 22.46
CA ARG A 391 12.79 6.22 22.90
C ARG A 391 11.41 6.79 22.59
N LEU A 392 10.57 5.99 21.95
CA LEU A 392 9.19 6.30 21.61
C LEU A 392 8.30 5.27 22.32
N LYS A 393 7.99 5.55 23.58
CA LYS A 393 7.17 4.70 24.45
C LYS A 393 6.07 5.53 25.10
N HIS A 394 4.88 4.95 25.25
CA HIS A 394 3.80 5.53 26.04
C HIS A 394 3.15 4.44 26.89
N THR A 395 2.61 4.84 28.04
CA THR A 395 1.82 3.97 28.93
C THR A 395 0.41 3.67 28.40
N HIS A 396 -0.07 4.41 27.40
CA HIS A 396 -1.42 4.31 26.86
C HIS A 396 -1.37 3.54 25.54
N ARG A 397 -2.50 2.96 25.14
CA ARG A 397 -2.60 2.34 23.81
C ARG A 397 -2.54 3.43 22.75
N LEU A 398 -1.64 3.27 21.79
CA LEU A 398 -1.67 4.05 20.58
C LEU A 398 -2.88 3.61 19.77
N ALA A 399 -3.74 4.54 19.41
CA ALA A 399 -4.92 4.29 18.59
C ALA A 399 -5.11 5.40 17.57
N TYR A 400 -5.61 5.04 16.40
CA TYR A 400 -6.04 6.04 15.45
C TYR A 400 -7.31 6.71 15.96
N ARG A 401 -7.25 8.03 16.11
CA ARG A 401 -8.41 8.90 16.33
C ARG A 401 -8.43 9.88 15.17
N SER A 402 -9.55 9.91 14.43
CA SER A 402 -9.91 10.79 13.31
C SER A 402 -8.77 11.61 12.68
N PRO A 403 -8.57 11.56 11.35
CA PRO A 403 -7.35 12.02 10.67
C PRO A 403 -7.04 13.51 10.87
N ASN A 404 -7.99 14.28 11.37
CA ASN A 404 -7.95 15.72 11.44
C ASN A 404 -7.49 16.30 12.79
N VAL A 405 -7.29 15.51 13.85
CA VAL A 405 -6.95 16.15 15.14
C VAL A 405 -5.46 16.45 15.20
N PHE A 406 -4.59 15.44 15.17
CA PHE A 406 -3.15 15.68 15.35
C PHE A 406 -2.48 16.23 14.09
N LEU A 407 -2.64 15.57 12.93
CA LEU A 407 -1.96 15.99 11.71
C LEU A 407 -2.49 17.33 11.19
N ALA A 408 -3.79 17.61 11.33
CA ALA A 408 -4.30 18.93 10.96
C ALA A 408 -3.92 20.01 11.99
N ALA A 409 -3.82 19.70 13.28
CA ALA A 409 -3.25 20.63 14.26
C ALA A 409 -1.78 20.92 13.97
N LEU A 410 -1.01 19.91 13.56
CA LEU A 410 0.37 20.07 13.12
C LEU A 410 0.46 20.95 11.86
N ASP A 411 -0.40 20.72 10.87
CA ASP A 411 -0.48 21.56 9.66
C ASP A 411 -0.91 22.99 9.98
N ALA A 412 -1.88 23.17 10.87
CA ALA A 412 -2.34 24.48 11.29
C ALA A 412 -1.25 25.25 12.05
N ALA A 413 -0.56 24.58 12.97
CA ALA A 413 0.56 25.14 13.72
C ALA A 413 1.70 25.53 12.77
N TYR A 414 2.01 24.70 11.79
CA TYR A 414 3.04 24.98 10.79
C TYR A 414 2.67 26.16 9.89
N LYS A 415 1.45 26.18 9.33
CA LYS A 415 0.95 27.29 8.51
C LYS A 415 0.90 28.61 9.29
N ALA A 416 0.55 28.56 10.58
CA ALA A 416 0.57 29.73 11.45
C ALA A 416 2.01 30.25 11.66
N SER A 417 2.97 29.34 11.82
CA SER A 417 4.39 29.69 11.93
C SER A 417 4.93 30.34 10.64
N GLN A 418 4.57 29.82 9.46
CA GLN A 418 5.04 30.39 8.19
C GLN A 418 4.54 31.82 7.94
N ARG A 419 3.32 32.15 8.39
CA ARG A 419 2.71 33.46 8.13
C ARG A 419 3.22 34.56 9.07
N ASN A 420 4.07 34.25 10.05
CA ASN A 420 4.36 35.13 11.20
C ASN A 420 3.10 35.65 11.91
N THR A 421 1.93 35.03 11.68
CA THR A 421 0.66 35.38 12.32
C THR A 421 0.38 34.52 13.55
N ALA A 422 1.28 33.60 13.88
CA ALA A 422 1.22 32.88 15.15
C ALA A 422 1.35 33.91 16.27
N GLY A 423 0.21 34.31 16.84
CA GLY A 423 0.21 35.05 18.08
C GLY A 423 0.98 34.26 19.15
N PRO A 424 1.47 34.92 20.21
CA PRO A 424 2.27 34.31 21.28
C PRO A 424 1.58 33.14 22.04
N GLY A 425 0.37 32.73 21.65
CA GLY A 425 -0.39 31.62 22.21
C GLY A 425 -0.52 30.37 21.34
N ALA A 426 0.18 30.24 20.21
CA ALA A 426 0.14 29.00 19.42
C ALA A 426 0.82 27.86 20.19
N SER A 427 0.02 27.03 20.87
CA SER A 427 0.53 25.88 21.60
C SER A 427 1.06 24.82 20.63
N PRO A 428 2.19 24.16 20.93
CA PRO A 428 2.66 23.04 20.13
C PRO A 428 1.57 21.94 20.06
N PRO A 429 1.50 21.19 18.95
CA PRO A 429 0.54 20.11 18.81
C PRO A 429 0.74 19.12 19.96
N ARG A 430 -0.33 18.86 20.71
CA ARG A 430 -0.34 17.92 21.82
C ARG A 430 -0.92 16.60 21.34
N ALA A 431 -0.36 15.50 21.85
CA ALA A 431 -1.01 14.21 21.75
C ALA A 431 -2.35 14.28 22.51
N ASP A 432 -3.40 13.81 21.85
CA ASP A 432 -4.74 13.73 22.40
C ASP A 432 -4.89 12.40 23.14
N GLN A 433 -5.39 12.47 24.37
CA GLN A 433 -5.55 11.33 25.26
C GLN A 433 -7.02 11.19 25.62
N TRP A 434 -7.54 9.97 25.58
CA TRP A 434 -8.93 9.68 25.96
C TRP A 434 -9.02 8.31 26.62
N SER A 435 -10.16 8.05 27.27
CA SER A 435 -10.49 6.75 27.83
C SER A 435 -11.77 6.20 27.19
N GLU A 436 -11.80 4.90 26.99
CA GLU A 436 -12.97 4.16 26.53
C GLU A 436 -12.97 2.81 27.25
N GLU A 437 -14.07 2.49 27.95
CA GLU A 437 -14.20 1.26 28.75
C GLU A 437 -13.07 1.04 29.77
N GLY A 438 -12.57 2.14 30.36
CA GLY A 438 -11.46 2.10 31.32
C GLY A 438 -10.07 1.91 30.70
N VAL A 439 -9.97 1.76 29.38
CA VAL A 439 -8.69 1.69 28.66
C VAL A 439 -8.26 3.09 28.25
N LEU A 440 -7.01 3.47 28.55
CA LEU A 440 -6.43 4.75 28.17
C LEU A 440 -5.76 4.68 26.80
N TYR A 441 -6.06 5.66 25.96
CA TYR A 441 -5.56 5.79 24.60
C TYR A 441 -4.78 7.09 24.41
N THR A 442 -3.91 7.09 23.39
CA THR A 442 -3.26 8.27 22.84
C THR A 442 -3.27 8.18 21.31
N ASN A 443 -3.35 9.31 20.60
CA ASN A 443 -3.31 9.33 19.15
C ASN A 443 -1.88 9.45 18.58
N ALA A 444 -0.92 9.87 19.41
CA ALA A 444 0.46 10.09 19.01
C ALA A 444 1.43 9.87 20.19
N ILE A 445 2.66 9.47 19.87
CA ILE A 445 3.80 9.49 20.80
C ILE A 445 4.75 10.58 20.32
N LEU A 446 4.98 11.59 21.15
CA LEU A 446 5.85 12.72 20.84
C LEU A 446 7.17 12.61 21.59
N ALA A 447 8.27 12.84 20.88
CA ALA A 447 9.59 12.95 21.49
C ALA A 447 10.38 14.10 20.85
N ARG A 448 11.18 14.79 21.65
CA ARG A 448 11.99 15.92 21.17
C ARG A 448 13.38 15.44 20.74
N LEU A 449 13.92 16.09 19.71
CA LEU A 449 15.28 15.85 19.22
C LEU A 449 16.31 16.80 19.85
N ASP A 450 15.87 17.91 20.43
CA ASP A 450 16.72 18.95 21.05
C ASP A 450 17.28 18.57 22.44
N GLY A 451 17.11 17.31 22.86
CA GLY A 451 17.58 16.80 24.14
C GLY A 451 18.66 15.74 23.99
N GLY A 452 19.87 16.02 24.49
CA GLY A 452 20.97 15.07 24.55
C GLY A 452 21.64 14.84 23.19
N ALA A 453 22.02 13.58 22.91
CA ALA A 453 22.84 13.27 21.74
C ALA A 453 22.10 13.48 20.39
N CYS A 454 20.76 13.59 20.39
CA CYS A 454 19.96 13.81 19.18
C CYS A 454 20.03 15.23 18.62
N GLU A 455 20.53 16.21 19.39
CA GLU A 455 20.67 17.61 18.93
C GLU A 455 21.62 17.69 17.73
N GLU A 456 22.59 16.77 17.64
CA GLU A 456 23.54 16.67 16.53
C GLU A 456 22.84 16.57 15.17
N VAL A 457 21.67 15.92 15.08
CA VAL A 457 20.94 15.68 13.82
C VAL A 457 20.42 16.99 13.19
N MET A 458 20.37 18.09 13.95
CA MET A 458 19.83 19.37 13.50
C MET A 458 20.80 20.21 12.65
N TYR A 459 22.10 19.91 12.70
CA TYR A 459 23.13 20.75 12.10
C TYR A 459 23.41 20.37 10.63
N ASP A 460 23.96 21.30 9.85
CA ASP A 460 24.69 20.93 8.64
C ASP A 460 25.97 20.20 9.10
N ASP A 461 26.36 19.10 8.47
CA ASP A 461 27.58 18.31 8.79
C ASP A 461 27.49 17.28 9.93
N THR A 462 26.29 16.90 10.34
CA THR A 462 26.10 15.73 11.21
C THR A 462 26.49 14.45 10.46
N LYS A 463 27.20 13.55 11.13
CA LYS A 463 27.57 12.23 10.59
C LYS A 463 26.38 11.29 10.31
N TYR A 464 25.16 11.65 10.75
CA TYR A 464 23.94 10.86 10.54
C TYR A 464 23.16 11.30 9.30
N ILE A 465 23.55 12.43 8.69
CA ILE A 465 23.01 12.91 7.43
C ILE A 465 24.01 12.57 6.32
N GLY A 466 23.53 11.88 5.29
CA GLY A 466 24.33 11.59 4.11
C GLY A 466 24.72 12.87 3.37
N ALA A 467 25.78 12.81 2.55
CA ALA A 467 26.21 13.94 1.74
C ALA A 467 25.11 14.45 0.77
N ASP A 468 24.12 13.61 0.46
CA ASP A 468 22.92 13.94 -0.33
C ASP A 468 21.80 14.59 0.50
N GLY A 469 22.04 14.87 1.79
CA GLY A 469 21.05 15.37 2.74
C GLY A 469 20.04 14.33 3.21
N SER A 470 20.28 13.03 2.93
CA SER A 470 19.39 11.95 3.35
C SER A 470 19.61 11.57 4.82
N LEU A 471 18.53 11.29 5.54
CA LEU A 471 18.58 10.75 6.90
C LEU A 471 18.43 9.23 6.87
N TYR A 472 19.33 8.52 7.56
CA TYR A 472 19.21 7.08 7.79
C TYR A 472 18.70 6.83 9.21
N ALA A 473 17.52 6.23 9.30
CA ALA A 473 16.86 5.97 10.56
C ALA A 473 16.33 4.54 10.62
N ARG A 474 16.36 3.95 11.81
CA ARG A 474 15.82 2.63 12.08
C ARG A 474 14.83 2.72 13.24
N LEU A 475 13.57 2.37 13.01
CA LEU A 475 12.59 2.21 14.08
C LEU A 475 12.53 0.74 14.47
N GLU A 476 12.90 0.43 15.71
CA GLU A 476 12.76 -0.90 16.30
C GLU A 476 11.59 -0.87 17.27
N ALA A 477 10.63 -1.78 17.10
CA ALA A 477 9.39 -1.75 17.87
C ALA A 477 8.93 -3.16 18.28
N ARG A 478 8.30 -3.27 19.46
CA ARG A 478 7.54 -4.44 19.91
C ARG A 478 6.14 -4.01 20.33
N LEU A 479 5.15 -4.75 19.86
CA LEU A 479 3.76 -4.59 20.26
C LEU A 479 3.50 -5.39 21.54
N ALA A 480 3.81 -4.80 22.70
CA ALA A 480 3.65 -5.45 24.01
C ALA A 480 3.12 -4.46 25.05
N ARG A 481 2.39 -4.99 26.05
CA ARG A 481 1.96 -4.18 27.21
C ARG A 481 3.20 -3.68 27.97
N PRO A 482 3.16 -2.45 28.52
CA PRO A 482 4.27 -1.92 29.32
C PRO A 482 4.63 -2.79 30.53
N ASP A 483 3.66 -3.54 31.08
CA ASP A 483 3.78 -4.29 32.33
C ASP A 483 4.38 -5.69 32.16
N ALA A 484 4.69 -6.10 30.93
CA ALA A 484 5.53 -7.28 30.73
C ALA A 484 6.92 -6.92 31.29
N THR A 485 7.27 -7.52 32.43
CA THR A 485 8.52 -7.27 33.18
C THR A 485 9.79 -7.50 32.35
N GLU A 486 9.67 -8.12 31.18
CA GLU A 486 10.70 -8.19 30.14
C GLU A 486 10.67 -6.94 29.25
N CYS A 487 11.34 -5.90 29.73
CA CYS A 487 11.80 -4.79 28.90
C CYS A 487 12.73 -5.33 27.80
N VAL A 488 12.39 -5.19 26.52
CA VAL A 488 13.22 -5.67 25.38
C VAL A 488 14.60 -4.99 25.29
N ILE A 489 14.70 -3.78 25.83
CA ILE A 489 15.88 -2.91 25.69
C ILE A 489 16.80 -3.05 26.93
N CYS A 490 16.37 -3.86 27.89
CA CYS A 490 17.07 -4.23 29.10
C CYS A 490 17.43 -5.73 28.97
#